data_AF-A0A0W0DMP5-F1
#
_entry.id   AF-A0A0W0DMP5-F1
#
_cell.length_a   1.000
_cell.length_b   1.000
_cell.length_c   1.000
_cell.angle_alpha   90.00
_cell.angle_beta   90.00
_cell.angle_gamma   90.00
#
_symmetry.space_group_name_H-M   'P 1'
#
loop_
_entity.id
_entity.type
_entity.pdbx_description
1 polymer ?
#
loop_
_entity_poly.entity_id
_entity_poly.type
_entity_poly.pdbx_seq_one_letter_code
_entity_poly.pdbx_strand_id
1 'polypeptide(L)'
;MVKIENAHEGVIHHAALNYYGTRLATCSSDKTVKIFEINDVNNSSSLLETLVGHEGPVWYADWCHPSLGENLLATCGYDGKVLIWKESGHGGKMQIIGKHAVHSASVNCVKWAPHEYGLILLCGSADGKISVVELKDGQIASTKILDNAHKFGVNSISWAPLMKTDSSDDGDETTAVKQFISGGNDNLVKIWKFDDDQETYVVADTLEGHKDAVTAVDWSPTTLLQSYVASVSNDKQCLVWTQDHSSKKNDWKKISVNEGKFEQKLGSVSWSLSGNLLAVSDDDKNVTIWKESGDGKWEEVVN
;
A
#
# COMPACT_ATOMS: atom_id res chain seq x y z
N MET A 1 17.88 13.04 -14.36
CA MET A 1 17.69 11.93 -13.42
C MET A 1 18.31 12.35 -12.11
N VAL A 2 17.50 12.48 -11.05
CA VAL A 2 17.99 12.74 -9.70
C VAL A 2 18.57 11.44 -9.15
N LYS A 3 19.79 11.48 -8.60
CA LYS A 3 20.45 10.32 -7.99
C LYS A 3 20.85 10.66 -6.56
N ILE A 4 20.42 9.85 -5.61
CA ILE A 4 20.83 9.95 -4.21
C ILE A 4 21.72 8.74 -3.92
N GLU A 5 22.99 8.98 -3.62
CA GLU A 5 23.94 7.94 -3.24
C GLU A 5 24.14 7.90 -1.73
N ASN A 6 24.38 6.70 -1.19
CA ASN A 6 24.69 6.48 0.23
C ASN A 6 23.69 7.16 1.18
N ALA A 7 22.39 7.09 0.83
CA ALA A 7 21.35 7.69 1.66
C ALA A 7 21.38 7.13 3.09
N HIS A 8 21.66 5.84 3.26
CA HIS A 8 21.63 5.12 4.52
C HIS A 8 22.87 4.24 4.73
N GLU A 9 23.14 3.89 5.99
CA GLU A 9 24.21 2.94 6.35
C GLU A 9 23.77 1.48 6.17
N GLY A 10 22.45 1.24 6.19
CA GLY A 10 21.84 -0.07 5.98
C GLY A 10 21.04 -0.17 4.68
N VAL A 11 20.55 -1.39 4.40
CA VAL A 11 19.68 -1.66 3.24
C VAL A 11 18.41 -0.80 3.33
N ILE A 12 18.08 -0.13 2.23
CA ILE A 12 16.85 0.64 2.05
C ILE A 12 15.74 -0.33 1.66
N HIS A 13 14.63 -0.31 2.38
CA HIS A 13 13.51 -1.23 2.17
C HIS A 13 12.39 -0.62 1.36
N HIS A 14 12.12 0.68 1.54
CA HIS A 14 11.10 1.38 0.80
C HIS A 14 11.46 2.86 0.60
N ALA A 15 10.93 3.43 -0.48
CA ALA A 15 11.07 4.82 -0.82
C ALA A 15 9.73 5.35 -1.35
N ALA A 16 9.26 6.47 -0.82
CA ALA A 16 7.96 7.04 -1.17
C ALA A 16 8.07 8.54 -1.43
N LEU A 17 7.64 8.97 -2.62
CA LEU A 17 7.44 10.39 -2.93
C LEU A 17 6.14 10.89 -2.29
N ASN A 18 6.12 12.15 -1.88
CA ASN A 18 4.88 12.82 -1.52
C ASN A 18 4.03 13.07 -2.79
N TYR A 19 2.77 13.50 -2.57
CA TYR A 19 1.82 13.77 -3.65
C TYR A 19 2.35 14.72 -4.74
N TYR A 20 3.18 15.71 -4.36
CA TYR A 20 3.72 16.71 -5.28
C TYR A 20 5.07 16.31 -5.92
N GLY A 21 5.66 15.17 -5.55
CA GLY A 21 6.99 14.75 -6.01
C GLY A 21 8.17 15.59 -5.46
N THR A 22 7.92 16.51 -4.53
CA THR A 22 8.92 17.44 -3.99
C THR A 22 9.64 16.92 -2.73
N ARG A 23 9.14 15.84 -2.14
CA ARG A 23 9.72 15.20 -0.95
C ARG A 23 9.80 13.70 -1.18
N LEU A 24 10.96 13.11 -0.84
CA LEU A 24 11.17 11.67 -0.85
C LEU A 24 11.43 11.20 0.58
N ALA A 25 10.64 10.26 1.07
CA ALA A 25 10.91 9.51 2.29
C ALA A 25 11.60 8.19 1.93
N THR A 26 12.66 7.84 2.65
CA THR A 26 13.38 6.57 2.51
C THR A 26 13.51 5.90 3.87
N CYS A 27 13.26 4.60 3.96
CA CYS A 27 13.34 3.85 5.20
C CYS A 27 14.35 2.70 5.09
N SER A 28 15.05 2.40 6.20
CA SER A 28 16.20 1.51 6.17
C SER A 28 16.30 0.59 7.38
N SER A 29 17.15 -0.44 7.22
CA SER A 29 17.64 -1.30 8.30
C SER A 29 18.39 -0.55 9.39
N ASP A 30 18.89 0.66 9.11
CA ASP A 30 19.58 1.51 10.10
C ASP A 30 18.63 2.16 11.13
N LYS A 31 17.33 1.78 11.10
CA LYS A 31 16.27 2.22 12.02
C LYS A 31 15.84 3.67 11.83
N THR A 32 16.32 4.33 10.78
CA THR A 32 15.99 5.72 10.47
C THR A 32 15.12 5.83 9.23
N VAL A 33 14.38 6.94 9.16
CA VAL A 33 13.71 7.38 7.94
C VAL A 33 14.33 8.71 7.54
N LYS A 34 14.78 8.85 6.30
CA LYS A 34 15.37 10.11 5.81
C LYS A 34 14.42 10.77 4.81
N ILE A 35 14.24 12.08 5.01
CA ILE A 35 13.42 12.93 4.16
C ILE A 35 14.34 13.78 3.30
N PHE A 36 14.19 13.66 1.99
CA PHE A 36 14.93 14.44 1.00
C PHE A 36 13.99 15.42 0.31
N GLU A 37 14.47 16.64 0.08
CA GLU A 37 13.89 17.56 -0.88
C GLU A 37 14.34 17.17 -2.29
N ILE A 38 13.39 17.07 -3.21
CA ILE A 38 13.63 16.77 -4.61
C ILE A 38 13.28 18.01 -5.43
N ASN A 39 14.23 18.45 -6.25
CA ASN A 39 14.04 19.53 -7.20
C ASN A 39 14.31 19.02 -8.61
N ASP A 40 13.22 18.79 -9.35
CA ASP A 40 13.26 18.25 -10.72
C ASP A 40 13.91 19.23 -11.72
N VAL A 41 13.77 20.54 -11.50
CA VAL A 41 14.31 21.56 -12.42
C VAL A 41 15.83 21.49 -12.49
N ASN A 42 16.47 21.33 -11.32
CA ASN A 42 17.93 21.29 -11.22
C ASN A 42 18.49 19.86 -11.10
N ASN A 43 17.64 18.82 -11.17
CA ASN A 43 17.99 17.44 -10.88
C ASN A 43 18.76 17.27 -9.55
N SER A 44 18.43 18.08 -8.55
CA SER A 44 19.14 18.11 -7.27
C SER A 44 18.30 17.53 -6.15
N SER A 45 18.96 16.86 -5.21
CA SER A 45 18.36 16.35 -3.98
C SER A 45 19.17 16.78 -2.77
N SER A 46 18.51 17.15 -1.69
CA SER A 46 19.15 17.47 -0.42
C SER A 46 18.44 16.81 0.75
N LEU A 47 19.22 16.26 1.70
CA LEU A 47 18.68 15.73 2.95
C LEU A 47 18.09 16.87 3.78
N LEU A 48 16.80 16.81 4.07
CA LEU A 48 16.12 17.76 4.96
C LEU A 48 16.20 17.32 6.41
N GLU A 49 15.84 16.07 6.68
CA GLU A 49 15.73 15.56 8.04
C GLU A 49 16.00 14.05 8.13
N THR A 50 16.56 13.61 9.25
CA THR A 50 16.65 12.20 9.63
C THR A 50 15.72 11.96 10.81
N LEU A 51 14.69 11.17 10.57
CA LEU A 51 13.67 10.80 11.54
C LEU A 51 14.18 9.60 12.34
N VAL A 52 14.25 9.77 13.66
CA VAL A 52 14.69 8.74 14.61
C VAL A 52 13.56 8.50 15.59
N GLY A 53 13.16 7.24 15.74
CA GLY A 53 12.07 6.87 16.63
C GLY A 53 11.80 5.36 16.72
N HIS A 54 12.10 4.62 15.65
CA HIS A 54 12.00 3.16 15.65
C HIS A 54 13.16 2.49 16.39
N GLU A 55 12.89 1.33 16.99
CA GLU A 55 13.87 0.52 17.73
C GLU A 55 14.48 -0.61 16.86
N GLY A 56 13.94 -0.83 15.66
CA GLY A 56 14.37 -1.83 14.69
C GLY A 56 14.30 -1.31 13.24
N PRO A 57 14.65 -2.16 12.25
CA PRO A 57 14.51 -1.84 10.82
C PRO A 57 13.15 -1.25 10.47
N VAL A 58 13.14 -0.21 9.65
CA VAL A 58 11.90 0.41 9.16
C VAL A 58 11.61 -0.14 7.77
N TRP A 59 10.44 -0.74 7.59
CA TRP A 59 10.08 -1.49 6.38
C TRP A 59 9.37 -0.63 5.35
N TYR A 60 8.47 0.24 5.79
CA TYR A 60 7.58 0.96 4.89
C TYR A 60 7.34 2.39 5.35
N ALA A 61 7.03 3.25 4.38
CA ALA A 61 6.74 4.65 4.58
C ALA A 61 5.68 5.10 3.57
N ASP A 62 4.66 5.82 4.02
CA ASP A 62 3.55 6.25 3.17
C ASP A 62 3.08 7.67 3.54
N TRP A 63 3.00 8.54 2.54
CA TRP A 63 2.58 9.93 2.71
C TRP A 63 1.06 10.05 2.66
N CYS A 64 0.49 10.84 3.56
CA CYS A 64 -0.93 11.16 3.52
C CYS A 64 -1.23 12.16 2.41
N HIS A 65 -2.48 12.16 1.94
CA HIS A 65 -2.93 13.08 0.91
C HIS A 65 -3.01 14.54 1.43
N PRO A 66 -2.51 15.54 0.68
CA PRO A 66 -2.39 16.92 1.16
C PRO A 66 -3.74 17.64 1.38
N SER A 67 -4.84 17.17 0.78
CA SER A 67 -6.17 17.79 0.98
C SER A 67 -6.66 17.69 2.43
N LEU A 68 -6.11 16.79 3.23
CA LEU A 68 -6.40 16.66 4.66
C LEU A 68 -5.60 17.66 5.51
N GLY A 69 -4.89 18.60 4.86
CA GLY A 69 -4.32 19.80 5.48
C GLY A 69 -3.01 19.60 6.24
N GLU A 70 -2.48 18.38 6.26
CA GLU A 70 -1.34 18.01 7.10
C GLU A 70 -0.33 17.18 6.29
N ASN A 71 0.94 17.61 6.26
CA ASN A 71 2.04 16.81 5.72
C ASN A 71 2.35 15.67 6.70
N LEU A 72 1.54 14.63 6.61
CA LEU A 72 1.66 13.43 7.44
C LEU A 72 2.43 12.35 6.70
N LEU A 73 3.26 11.64 7.47
CA LEU A 73 3.97 10.44 7.04
C LEU A 73 3.69 9.34 8.05
N ALA A 74 3.31 8.16 7.58
CA ALA A 74 3.23 6.97 8.40
C ALA A 74 4.44 6.08 8.11
N THR A 75 5.07 5.55 9.16
CA THR A 75 6.20 4.61 9.03
C THR A 75 5.97 3.40 9.91
N CYS A 76 6.42 2.23 9.47
CA CYS A 76 6.31 1.00 10.23
C CYS A 76 7.60 0.19 10.18
N GLY A 77 7.81 -0.64 11.20
CA GLY A 77 9.06 -1.38 11.33
C GLY A 77 8.95 -2.71 12.08
N TYR A 78 10.11 -3.35 12.19
CA TYR A 78 10.31 -4.63 12.86
C TYR A 78 10.00 -4.57 14.36
N ASP A 79 10.04 -3.37 14.96
CA ASP A 79 9.72 -3.13 16.36
C ASP A 79 8.22 -3.28 16.68
N GLY A 80 7.39 -3.60 15.69
CA GLY A 80 5.95 -3.79 15.86
C GLY A 80 5.19 -2.48 16.05
N LYS A 81 5.84 -1.35 15.76
CA LYS A 81 5.27 -0.01 15.96
C LYS A 81 5.00 0.65 14.61
N VAL A 82 3.95 1.45 14.60
CA VAL A 82 3.65 2.42 13.55
C VAL A 82 3.78 3.82 14.15
N LEU A 83 4.63 4.64 13.53
CA LEU A 83 4.86 6.01 13.93
C LEU A 83 4.20 6.94 12.91
N ILE A 84 3.47 7.92 13.42
CA ILE A 84 2.80 8.93 12.61
C ILE A 84 3.51 10.25 12.85
N TRP A 85 4.09 10.76 11.78
CA TRP A 85 4.89 11.97 11.77
C TRP A 85 4.09 13.09 11.14
N LYS A 86 4.16 14.28 11.72
CA LYS A 86 3.55 15.49 11.19
C LYS A 86 4.58 16.58 11.06
N GLU A 87 4.61 17.24 9.91
CA GLU A 87 5.40 18.45 9.74
C GLU A 87 4.78 19.59 10.56
N SER A 88 5.55 20.17 11.48
CA SER A 88 5.12 21.32 12.29
C SER A 88 5.73 22.63 11.79
N GLY A 89 4.91 23.70 11.80
CA GLY A 89 5.18 24.98 11.13
C GLY A 89 6.46 25.73 11.52
N HIS A 90 6.84 26.65 10.63
CA HIS A 90 8.03 27.52 10.54
C HIS A 90 9.42 26.86 10.49
N GLY A 91 9.56 25.58 10.85
CA GLY A 91 10.82 24.85 10.73
C GLY A 91 10.82 23.67 9.75
N GLY A 92 9.64 23.26 9.26
CA GLY A 92 9.49 22.09 8.38
C GLY A 92 9.95 20.78 9.01
N LYS A 93 10.01 20.72 10.34
CA LYS A 93 10.48 19.53 11.08
C LYS A 93 9.33 18.57 11.32
N MET A 94 9.59 17.30 11.10
CA MET A 94 8.66 16.22 11.36
C MET A 94 8.70 15.83 12.84
N GLN A 95 7.53 15.80 13.47
CA GLN A 95 7.38 15.37 14.86
C GLN A 95 6.44 14.16 14.94
N ILE A 96 6.72 13.25 15.87
CA ILE A 96 5.85 12.11 16.14
C ILE A 96 4.61 12.63 16.87
N ILE A 97 3.44 12.50 16.24
CA ILE A 97 2.14 12.85 16.82
C ILE A 97 1.35 11.62 17.27
N GLY A 98 1.64 10.46 16.69
CA GLY A 98 0.95 9.20 16.98
C GLY A 98 1.92 8.04 17.07
N LYS A 99 1.71 7.19 18.08
CA LYS A 99 2.43 5.91 18.24
C LYS A 99 1.39 4.81 18.38
N HIS A 100 1.33 3.94 17.38
CA HIS A 100 0.45 2.79 17.37
C HIS A 100 1.28 1.52 17.55
N ALA A 101 1.11 0.83 18.68
CA ALA A 101 1.94 -0.30 19.11
C ALA A 101 1.07 -1.43 19.69
N VAL A 102 0.09 -1.88 18.91
CA VAL A 102 -0.84 -2.96 19.32
C VAL A 102 -0.41 -4.34 18.82
N HIS A 103 0.49 -4.38 17.84
CA HIS A 103 0.95 -5.62 17.21
C HIS A 103 2.04 -6.28 18.04
N SER A 104 2.04 -7.61 18.07
CA SER A 104 3.03 -8.40 18.84
C SER A 104 4.25 -8.82 18.01
N ALA A 105 4.24 -8.53 16.70
CA ALA A 105 5.30 -8.84 15.76
C ALA A 105 5.55 -7.65 14.81
N SER A 106 6.49 -7.84 13.87
CA SER A 106 6.87 -6.84 12.85
C SER A 106 5.66 -6.32 12.07
N VAL A 107 5.55 -4.99 11.93
CA VAL A 107 4.56 -4.36 11.05
C VAL A 107 5.21 -4.13 9.69
N ASN A 108 4.76 -4.87 8.68
CA ASN A 108 5.43 -4.98 7.40
C ASN A 108 5.03 -3.89 6.41
N CYS A 109 3.80 -3.38 6.51
CA CYS A 109 3.27 -2.36 5.60
C CYS A 109 2.29 -1.42 6.29
N VAL A 110 2.24 -0.18 5.77
CA VAL A 110 1.26 0.84 6.15
C VAL A 110 0.77 1.60 4.92
N LYS A 111 -0.52 1.92 4.87
CA LYS A 111 -1.14 2.66 3.76
C LYS A 111 -2.23 3.62 4.22
N TRP A 112 -2.11 4.89 3.85
CA TRP A 112 -3.16 5.88 4.03
C TRP A 112 -4.34 5.58 3.10
N ALA A 113 -5.54 5.77 3.63
CA ALA A 113 -6.77 5.64 2.89
C ALA A 113 -6.93 6.79 1.87
N PRO A 114 -7.72 6.57 0.79
CA PRO A 114 -8.22 7.66 -0.03
C PRO A 114 -8.77 8.80 0.82
N HIS A 115 -8.45 10.04 0.45
CA HIS A 115 -8.70 11.22 1.28
C HIS A 115 -10.19 11.47 1.58
N GLU A 116 -11.07 10.94 0.74
CA GLU A 116 -12.51 10.99 0.88
C GLU A 116 -13.03 10.13 2.04
N TYR A 117 -12.26 9.13 2.48
CA TYR A 117 -12.58 8.35 3.69
C TYR A 117 -12.13 9.05 4.98
N GLY A 118 -11.38 10.14 4.88
CA GLY A 118 -10.75 10.85 5.99
C GLY A 118 -9.36 10.31 6.34
N LEU A 119 -8.86 10.70 7.51
CA LEU A 119 -7.54 10.29 8.02
C LEU A 119 -7.58 8.89 8.59
N ILE A 120 -7.59 7.88 7.71
CA ILE A 120 -7.55 6.46 8.09
C ILE A 120 -6.27 5.83 7.58
N LEU A 121 -5.62 5.02 8.41
CA LEU A 121 -4.40 4.29 8.12
C LEU A 121 -4.63 2.78 8.28
N LEU A 122 -4.22 1.98 7.29
CA LEU A 122 -4.11 0.53 7.44
C LEU A 122 -2.70 0.15 7.84
N CYS A 123 -2.59 -0.86 8.70
CA CYS A 123 -1.33 -1.47 9.08
C CYS A 123 -1.44 -3.00 8.98
N GLY A 124 -0.48 -3.64 8.32
CA GLY A 124 -0.42 -5.09 8.16
C GLY A 124 0.77 -5.67 8.93
N SER A 125 0.54 -6.67 9.76
CA SER A 125 1.55 -7.23 10.66
C SER A 125 1.81 -8.72 10.44
N ALA A 126 3.04 -9.12 10.74
CA ALA A 126 3.48 -10.52 10.77
C ALA A 126 2.77 -11.36 11.86
N ASP A 127 2.08 -10.72 12.82
CA ASP A 127 1.25 -11.41 13.81
C ASP A 127 -0.05 -11.99 13.24
N GLY A 128 -0.32 -11.74 11.95
CA GLY A 128 -1.51 -12.23 11.24
C GLY A 128 -2.72 -11.31 11.35
N LYS A 129 -2.55 -10.13 11.96
CA LYS A 129 -3.60 -9.13 12.14
C LYS A 129 -3.41 -7.94 11.21
N ILE A 130 -4.52 -7.26 10.94
CA ILE A 130 -4.55 -5.95 10.27
C ILE A 130 -5.16 -4.96 11.26
N SER A 131 -4.57 -3.79 11.42
CA SER A 131 -5.18 -2.71 12.19
C SER A 131 -5.62 -1.58 11.27
N VAL A 132 -6.76 -0.98 11.60
CA VAL A 132 -7.30 0.21 10.96
C VAL A 132 -7.31 1.32 12.00
N VAL A 133 -6.54 2.37 11.77
CA VAL A 133 -6.31 3.46 12.71
C VAL A 133 -6.93 4.73 12.14
N GLU A 134 -7.85 5.34 12.87
CA GLU A 134 -8.46 6.62 12.49
C GLU A 134 -7.83 7.74 13.32
N LEU A 135 -7.43 8.82 12.65
CA LEU A 135 -6.94 10.02 13.30
C LEU A 135 -7.98 11.12 13.28
N LYS A 136 -8.15 11.79 14.41
CA LYS A 136 -8.92 13.04 14.53
C LYS A 136 -8.10 14.03 15.34
N ASP A 137 -8.11 15.28 14.91
CA ASP A 137 -7.43 16.39 15.59
C ASP A 137 -5.94 16.12 15.90
N GLY A 138 -5.25 15.41 14.99
CA GLY A 138 -3.84 15.07 15.14
C GLY A 138 -3.53 14.00 16.19
N GLN A 139 -4.54 13.25 16.66
CA GLN A 139 -4.39 12.12 17.59
C GLN A 139 -5.07 10.87 17.06
N ILE A 140 -4.65 9.71 17.56
CA ILE A 140 -5.31 8.44 17.26
C ILE A 140 -6.64 8.42 18.00
N ALA A 141 -7.74 8.50 17.26
CA ALA A 141 -9.09 8.57 17.80
C ALA A 141 -9.70 7.18 17.98
N SER A 142 -9.50 6.30 16.99
CA SER A 142 -10.02 4.94 17.04
C SER A 142 -9.02 3.95 16.44
N THR A 143 -9.09 2.70 16.90
CA THR A 143 -8.28 1.59 16.39
C THR A 143 -9.16 0.35 16.33
N LYS A 144 -9.33 -0.19 15.13
CA LYS A 144 -10.02 -1.46 14.89
C LYS A 144 -8.98 -2.51 14.55
N ILE A 145 -9.06 -3.68 15.17
CA ILE A 145 -8.13 -4.79 14.93
C ILE A 145 -8.92 -5.91 14.26
N LEU A 146 -8.45 -6.33 13.10
CA LEU A 146 -8.96 -7.47 12.34
C LEU A 146 -8.10 -8.66 12.68
N ASP A 147 -8.60 -9.46 13.62
CA ASP A 147 -7.93 -10.68 14.05
C ASP A 147 -8.01 -11.77 12.98
N ASN A 148 -6.98 -12.61 12.92
CA ASN A 148 -6.90 -13.76 12.00
C ASN A 148 -7.07 -13.40 10.52
N ALA A 149 -6.56 -12.24 10.10
CA ALA A 149 -6.54 -11.84 8.70
C ALA A 149 -5.78 -12.88 7.86
N HIS A 150 -4.58 -13.25 8.28
CA HIS A 150 -3.78 -14.30 7.63
C HIS A 150 -3.07 -15.18 8.67
N LYS A 151 -3.07 -16.50 8.48
CA LYS A 151 -2.60 -17.45 9.51
C LYS A 151 -1.11 -17.32 9.83
N PHE A 152 -0.30 -16.92 8.85
CA PHE A 152 1.16 -16.86 8.95
C PHE A 152 1.72 -15.44 8.83
N GLY A 153 0.89 -14.42 9.01
CA GLY A 153 1.29 -13.02 8.90
C GLY A 153 0.83 -12.36 7.60
N VAL A 154 0.69 -11.04 7.69
CA VAL A 154 0.33 -10.15 6.58
C VAL A 154 1.60 -9.48 6.06
N ASN A 155 1.84 -9.58 4.75
CA ASN A 155 3.03 -8.99 4.12
C ASN A 155 2.70 -7.63 3.49
N SER A 156 1.55 -7.53 2.82
CA SER A 156 1.17 -6.32 2.08
C SER A 156 -0.33 -6.06 2.16
N ILE A 157 -0.67 -4.78 2.05
CA ILE A 157 -2.04 -4.27 2.05
C ILE A 157 -2.15 -3.14 1.02
N SER A 158 -3.32 -2.94 0.42
CA SER A 158 -3.60 -1.79 -0.44
C SER A 158 -5.09 -1.44 -0.41
N TRP A 159 -5.41 -0.15 -0.43
CA TRP A 159 -6.80 0.33 -0.42
C TRP A 159 -7.41 0.23 -1.81
N ALA A 160 -8.69 -0.14 -1.88
CA ALA A 160 -9.45 0.03 -3.11
C ALA A 160 -9.70 1.52 -3.37
N PRO A 161 -9.75 1.95 -4.64
CA PRO A 161 -10.24 3.29 -4.98
C PRO A 161 -11.72 3.41 -4.61
N LEU A 162 -12.21 4.65 -4.55
CA LEU A 162 -13.62 4.91 -4.30
C LEU A 162 -14.50 4.34 -5.42
N MET A 163 -15.21 3.27 -5.10
CA MET A 163 -16.37 2.86 -5.87
C MET A 163 -17.59 3.63 -5.39
N LYS A 164 -18.12 4.45 -6.29
CA LYS A 164 -19.49 4.96 -6.17
C LYS A 164 -20.39 3.89 -6.75
N THR A 165 -21.13 3.19 -5.90
CA THR A 165 -22.23 2.36 -6.37
C THR A 165 -23.42 3.30 -6.59
N ASP A 166 -23.92 3.37 -7.82
CA ASP A 166 -25.23 3.97 -8.08
C ASP A 166 -26.29 3.06 -7.46
N SER A 167 -26.65 3.31 -6.20
CA SER A 167 -27.88 2.76 -5.64
C SER A 167 -29.04 3.39 -6.40
N SER A 168 -29.67 2.60 -7.25
CA SER A 168 -30.92 2.96 -7.93
C SER A 168 -32.05 3.22 -6.93
N ASP A 169 -32.78 4.31 -7.15
CA ASP A 169 -34.11 4.64 -6.61
C ASP A 169 -34.24 4.83 -5.09
N ASP A 170 -33.61 5.87 -4.56
CA ASP A 170 -34.28 6.94 -3.79
C ASP A 170 -33.20 7.95 -3.39
N GLY A 171 -33.54 9.25 -3.36
CA GLY A 171 -32.60 10.37 -3.25
C GLY A 171 -31.89 10.54 -1.90
N ASP A 172 -31.20 9.51 -1.38
CA ASP A 172 -30.44 9.57 -0.13
C ASP A 172 -29.05 8.92 -0.28
N GLU A 173 -28.04 9.68 0.16
CA GLU A 173 -26.60 9.39 0.32
C GLU A 173 -25.94 8.23 -0.46
N THR A 174 -25.04 8.59 -1.38
CA THR A 174 -24.06 7.66 -1.97
C THR A 174 -23.15 7.08 -0.89
N THR A 175 -23.38 5.85 -0.44
CA THR A 175 -22.50 5.18 0.52
C THR A 175 -21.25 4.68 -0.18
N ALA A 176 -20.13 5.38 0.06
CA ALA A 176 -18.84 4.97 -0.47
C ALA A 176 -18.40 3.66 0.20
N VAL A 177 -18.29 2.59 -0.60
CA VAL A 177 -17.90 1.28 -0.05
C VAL A 177 -16.40 1.30 0.24
N LYS A 178 -16.04 1.20 1.52
CA LYS A 178 -14.63 1.08 1.94
C LYS A 178 -14.17 -0.36 1.74
N GLN A 179 -13.19 -0.56 0.87
CA GLN A 179 -12.60 -1.87 0.61
C GLN A 179 -11.08 -1.78 0.59
N PHE A 180 -10.43 -2.89 0.91
CA PHE A 180 -8.99 -3.05 0.75
C PHE A 180 -8.64 -4.51 0.50
N ILE A 181 -7.43 -4.73 0.01
CA ILE A 181 -6.84 -6.05 -0.18
C ILE A 181 -5.72 -6.29 0.81
N SER A 182 -5.54 -7.55 1.19
CA SER A 182 -4.39 -8.02 1.94
C SER A 182 -3.78 -9.26 1.32
N GLY A 183 -2.46 -9.34 1.34
CA GLY A 183 -1.66 -10.50 0.93
C GLY A 183 -0.89 -11.06 2.11
N GLY A 184 -0.97 -12.37 2.32
CA GLY A 184 -0.36 -13.02 3.46
C GLY A 184 0.63 -14.12 3.12
N ASN A 185 1.32 -14.57 4.15
CA ASN A 185 2.26 -15.69 4.09
C ASN A 185 1.55 -17.07 4.08
N ASP A 186 0.22 -17.08 3.98
CA ASP A 186 -0.63 -18.26 3.80
C ASP A 186 -1.03 -18.50 2.34
N ASN A 187 -0.37 -17.81 1.40
CA ASN A 187 -0.57 -17.89 -0.05
C ASN A 187 -1.91 -17.31 -0.55
N LEU A 188 -2.66 -16.67 0.34
CA LEU A 188 -3.97 -16.11 0.04
C LEU A 188 -3.89 -14.61 -0.20
N VAL A 189 -4.76 -14.14 -1.09
CA VAL A 189 -5.14 -12.73 -1.18
C VAL A 189 -6.58 -12.62 -0.71
N LYS A 190 -6.85 -11.71 0.22
CA LYS A 190 -8.20 -11.50 0.77
C LYS A 190 -8.67 -10.09 0.48
N ILE A 191 -9.95 -9.98 0.18
CA ILE A 191 -10.63 -8.72 -0.03
C ILE A 191 -11.52 -8.46 1.16
N TRP A 192 -11.40 -7.26 1.71
CA TRP A 192 -12.11 -6.82 2.88
C TRP A 192 -13.07 -5.72 2.48
N LYS A 193 -14.30 -5.80 2.99
CA LYS A 193 -15.34 -4.78 2.81
C LYS A 193 -15.81 -4.32 4.17
N PHE A 194 -15.97 -3.01 4.34
CA PHE A 194 -16.56 -2.46 5.54
C PHE A 194 -18.05 -2.82 5.58
N ASP A 195 -18.45 -3.41 6.70
CA ASP A 195 -19.83 -3.75 7.04
C ASP A 195 -20.32 -2.73 8.07
N ASP A 196 -21.31 -1.92 7.68
CA ASP A 196 -21.89 -0.88 8.53
C ASP A 196 -22.64 -1.49 9.73
N ASP A 197 -23.23 -2.68 9.59
CA ASP A 197 -23.99 -3.35 10.66
C ASP A 197 -23.07 -3.84 11.78
N GLN A 198 -21.89 -4.33 11.41
CA GLN A 198 -20.88 -4.83 12.36
C GLN A 198 -19.85 -3.77 12.75
N GLU A 199 -19.94 -2.57 12.15
CA GLU A 199 -18.94 -1.51 12.21
C GLU A 199 -17.50 -2.03 12.03
N THR A 200 -17.28 -3.02 11.18
CA THR A 200 -15.97 -3.67 11.02
C THR A 200 -15.75 -4.13 9.59
N TYR A 201 -14.52 -4.51 9.27
CA TYR A 201 -14.22 -5.08 7.96
C TYR A 201 -14.41 -6.59 8.00
N VAL A 202 -15.20 -7.09 7.07
CA VAL A 202 -15.45 -8.52 6.87
C VAL A 202 -14.80 -8.98 5.57
N VAL A 203 -14.39 -10.24 5.52
CA VAL A 203 -13.83 -10.84 4.30
C VAL A 203 -14.96 -10.99 3.27
N ALA A 204 -14.87 -10.23 2.19
CA ALA A 204 -15.82 -10.30 1.07
C ALA A 204 -15.47 -11.47 0.14
N ASP A 205 -14.19 -11.59 -0.22
CA ASP A 205 -13.69 -12.62 -1.12
C ASP A 205 -12.32 -13.14 -0.65
N THR A 206 -12.05 -14.43 -0.92
CA THR A 206 -10.73 -15.03 -0.77
C THR A 206 -10.27 -15.54 -2.13
N LEU A 207 -9.18 -14.96 -2.62
CA LEU A 207 -8.60 -15.24 -3.92
C LEU A 207 -7.50 -16.28 -3.78
N GLU A 208 -7.79 -17.48 -4.23
CA GLU A 208 -6.87 -18.61 -4.23
C GLU A 208 -6.18 -18.75 -5.60
N GLY A 209 -4.86 -18.74 -5.62
CA GLY A 209 -4.14 -18.87 -6.88
C GLY A 209 -2.64 -18.98 -6.78
N HIS A 210 -2.03 -18.45 -5.72
CA HIS A 210 -0.60 -18.55 -5.46
C HIS A 210 -0.23 -19.87 -4.77
N LYS A 211 1.01 -20.32 -4.98
CA LYS A 211 1.55 -21.56 -4.40
C LYS A 211 2.52 -21.31 -3.24
N ASP A 212 2.93 -20.06 -3.06
CA ASP A 212 3.85 -19.62 -2.02
C ASP A 212 3.42 -18.24 -1.51
N ALA A 213 4.10 -17.73 -0.48
CA ALA A 213 3.76 -16.51 0.23
C ALA A 213 3.58 -15.32 -0.73
N VAL A 214 2.48 -14.59 -0.54
CA VAL A 214 2.21 -13.35 -1.28
C VAL A 214 3.10 -12.26 -0.70
N THR A 215 3.98 -11.69 -1.50
CA THR A 215 4.97 -10.70 -1.07
C THR A 215 4.40 -9.28 -1.13
N ALA A 216 3.70 -8.95 -2.20
CA ALA A 216 3.04 -7.66 -2.37
C ALA A 216 1.69 -7.77 -3.08
N VAL A 217 0.80 -6.85 -2.74
CA VAL A 217 -0.51 -6.67 -3.39
C VAL A 217 -0.75 -5.20 -3.64
N ASP A 218 -1.35 -4.86 -4.78
CA ASP A 218 -1.76 -3.49 -5.06
C ASP A 218 -3.07 -3.42 -5.84
N TRP A 219 -3.96 -2.53 -5.41
CA TRP A 219 -5.25 -2.31 -6.08
C TRP A 219 -5.11 -1.16 -7.06
N SER A 220 -5.49 -1.38 -8.32
CA SER A 220 -5.42 -0.35 -9.35
C SER A 220 -6.33 0.82 -9.00
N PRO A 221 -5.84 2.07 -9.06
CA PRO A 221 -6.65 3.26 -8.82
C PRO A 221 -7.58 3.59 -10.00
N THR A 222 -7.68 2.70 -11.00
CA THR A 222 -8.54 2.89 -12.17
C THR A 222 -9.99 3.09 -11.75
N THR A 223 -10.65 4.07 -12.38
CA THR A 223 -12.08 4.35 -12.19
C THR A 223 -12.94 3.69 -13.26
N LEU A 224 -12.36 2.75 -14.02
CA LEU A 224 -13.09 2.00 -15.04
C LEU A 224 -14.11 1.05 -14.40
N LEU A 225 -15.04 0.53 -15.22
CA LEU A 225 -16.09 -0.41 -14.78
C LEU A 225 -15.55 -1.74 -14.22
N GLN A 226 -14.27 -2.03 -14.48
CA GLN A 226 -13.60 -3.24 -14.03
C GLN A 226 -12.53 -2.88 -12.98
N SER A 227 -12.59 -3.54 -11.84
CA SER A 227 -11.52 -3.51 -10.84
C SER A 227 -10.33 -4.31 -11.33
N TYR A 228 -9.13 -3.82 -11.04
CA TYR A 228 -7.90 -4.57 -11.24
C TYR A 228 -7.14 -4.62 -9.92
N VAL A 229 -6.73 -5.82 -9.52
CA VAL A 229 -5.88 -6.06 -8.37
C VAL A 229 -4.68 -6.86 -8.85
N ALA A 230 -3.48 -6.48 -8.45
CA ALA A 230 -2.27 -7.24 -8.74
C ALA A 230 -1.76 -7.89 -7.45
N SER A 231 -1.29 -9.12 -7.56
CA SER A 231 -0.58 -9.82 -6.50
C SER A 231 0.68 -10.48 -7.04
N VAL A 232 1.74 -10.42 -6.24
CA VAL A 232 3.02 -11.05 -6.53
C VAL A 232 3.43 -11.95 -5.38
N SER A 233 4.15 -13.02 -5.70
CA SER A 233 4.48 -14.07 -4.74
C SER A 233 5.89 -14.61 -4.96
N ASN A 234 6.40 -15.27 -3.93
CA ASN A 234 7.61 -16.09 -3.97
C ASN A 234 7.50 -17.27 -4.95
N ASP A 235 6.29 -17.61 -5.43
CA ASP A 235 6.07 -18.62 -6.46
C ASP A 235 6.48 -18.18 -7.88
N LYS A 236 7.06 -16.97 -8.00
CA LYS A 236 7.54 -16.36 -9.25
C LYS A 236 6.41 -15.95 -10.21
N GLN A 237 5.18 -15.88 -9.71
CA GLN A 237 4.03 -15.47 -10.50
C GLN A 237 3.53 -14.09 -10.09
N CYS A 238 3.19 -13.28 -11.09
CA CYS A 238 2.35 -12.11 -10.94
C CYS A 238 0.96 -12.47 -11.47
N LEU A 239 -0.04 -12.35 -10.59
CA LEU A 239 -1.44 -12.56 -10.92
C LEU A 239 -2.17 -11.22 -10.90
N VAL A 240 -2.97 -10.99 -11.95
CA VAL A 240 -3.92 -9.88 -12.01
C VAL A 240 -5.31 -10.46 -11.86
N TRP A 241 -6.03 -9.94 -10.88
CA TRP A 241 -7.40 -10.29 -10.56
C TRP A 241 -8.30 -9.19 -11.06
N THR A 242 -9.33 -9.56 -11.81
CA THR A 242 -10.26 -8.58 -12.36
C THR A 242 -11.68 -8.90 -11.98
N GLN A 243 -12.45 -7.88 -11.63
CA GLN A 243 -13.86 -7.99 -11.30
C GLN A 243 -14.65 -6.99 -12.13
N ASP A 244 -15.67 -7.46 -12.85
CA ASP A 244 -16.53 -6.63 -13.68
C ASP A 244 -17.85 -6.35 -12.95
N HIS A 245 -18.02 -5.09 -12.54
CA HIS A 245 -19.21 -4.63 -11.80
C HIS A 245 -20.46 -4.53 -12.67
N SER A 246 -20.33 -4.58 -14.01
CA SER A 246 -21.48 -4.66 -14.91
C SER A 246 -22.13 -6.04 -14.88
N SER A 247 -21.41 -7.07 -14.43
CA SER A 247 -21.89 -8.44 -14.47
C SER A 247 -22.61 -8.80 -13.17
N LYS A 248 -23.79 -9.44 -13.26
CA LYS A 248 -24.55 -9.87 -12.07
C LYS A 248 -23.83 -10.92 -11.22
N LYS A 249 -22.75 -11.52 -11.75
CA LYS A 249 -21.86 -12.43 -11.04
C LYS A 249 -20.64 -11.62 -10.63
N ASN A 250 -20.57 -11.25 -9.35
CA ASN A 250 -19.48 -10.45 -8.79
C ASN A 250 -18.18 -11.28 -8.64
N ASP A 251 -17.89 -12.16 -9.61
CA ASP A 251 -16.83 -13.17 -9.55
C ASP A 251 -15.49 -12.58 -9.98
N TRP A 252 -14.45 -12.86 -9.21
CA TRP A 252 -13.08 -12.49 -9.54
C TRP A 252 -12.49 -13.44 -10.59
N LYS A 253 -12.02 -12.87 -11.71
CA LYS A 253 -11.27 -13.60 -12.74
C LYS A 253 -9.78 -13.48 -12.48
N LYS A 254 -9.07 -14.61 -12.55
CA LYS A 254 -7.61 -14.69 -12.42
C LYS A 254 -6.96 -14.67 -13.80
N ILE A 255 -6.04 -13.74 -14.00
CA ILE A 255 -5.20 -13.61 -15.20
C ILE A 255 -3.74 -13.74 -14.76
N SER A 256 -2.99 -14.64 -15.38
CA SER A 256 -1.55 -14.73 -15.14
C SER A 256 -0.85 -13.77 -16.09
N VAL A 257 -0.20 -12.74 -15.55
CA VAL A 257 0.59 -11.77 -16.34
C VAL A 257 1.78 -12.47 -17.00
N ASN A 258 2.27 -13.50 -16.31
CA ASN A 258 3.51 -14.14 -16.62
C ASN A 258 3.32 -15.64 -16.88
N GLU A 259 3.17 -16.04 -18.14
CA GLU A 259 3.21 -17.45 -18.55
C GLU A 259 4.67 -18.00 -18.52
N GLY A 260 5.40 -17.80 -17.42
CA GLY A 260 6.72 -18.43 -17.18
C GLY A 260 7.97 -17.62 -17.54
N LYS A 261 7.90 -16.29 -17.68
CA LYS A 261 9.04 -15.40 -17.98
C LYS A 261 9.81 -14.89 -16.76
N PHE A 262 9.31 -15.08 -15.54
CA PHE A 262 10.02 -14.66 -14.32
C PHE A 262 10.76 -15.87 -13.77
N GLU A 263 12.09 -15.79 -13.81
CA GLU A 263 12.95 -16.86 -13.29
C GLU A 263 13.20 -16.72 -11.78
N GLN A 264 12.85 -15.56 -11.21
CA GLN A 264 13.08 -15.20 -9.81
C GLN A 264 11.81 -14.88 -9.04
N LYS A 265 11.97 -14.79 -7.72
CA LYS A 265 10.90 -14.35 -6.83
C LYS A 265 10.62 -12.88 -7.06
N LEU A 266 9.36 -12.51 -6.84
CA LEU A 266 8.89 -11.14 -7.03
C LEU A 266 8.79 -10.46 -5.68
N GLY A 267 9.33 -9.25 -5.57
CA GLY A 267 9.41 -8.51 -4.32
C GLY A 267 8.22 -7.57 -4.13
N SER A 268 7.99 -6.67 -5.09
CA SER A 268 6.98 -5.62 -4.99
C SER A 268 6.25 -5.39 -6.31
N VAL A 269 5.02 -4.90 -6.20
CA VAL A 269 4.13 -4.55 -7.31
C VAL A 269 3.50 -3.18 -7.05
N SER A 270 3.35 -2.37 -8.10
CA SER A 270 2.68 -1.07 -8.00
C SER A 270 1.99 -0.67 -9.29
N TRP A 271 0.76 -0.19 -9.18
CA TRP A 271 0.01 0.41 -10.28
C TRP A 271 0.39 1.87 -10.48
N SER A 272 0.41 2.30 -11.75
CA SER A 272 0.40 3.72 -12.09
C SER A 272 -0.88 4.41 -11.58
N LEU A 273 -0.81 5.71 -11.32
CA LEU A 273 -1.97 6.52 -10.91
C LEU A 273 -3.10 6.54 -11.98
N SER A 274 -2.76 6.36 -13.25
CA SER A 274 -3.74 6.19 -14.34
C SER A 274 -4.36 4.79 -14.40
N GLY A 275 -3.86 3.85 -13.60
CA GLY A 275 -4.39 2.49 -13.45
C GLY A 275 -4.14 1.55 -14.64
N ASN A 276 -3.29 1.93 -15.59
CA ASN A 276 -3.08 1.21 -16.86
C ASN A 276 -1.70 0.56 -17.01
N LEU A 277 -0.71 0.99 -16.23
CA LEU A 277 0.62 0.39 -16.17
C LEU A 277 0.84 -0.29 -14.82
N LEU A 278 1.51 -1.43 -14.86
CA LEU A 278 1.89 -2.22 -13.69
C LEU A 278 3.41 -2.35 -13.63
N ALA A 279 4.01 -1.87 -12.56
CA ALA A 279 5.43 -2.08 -12.28
C ALA A 279 5.61 -3.31 -11.39
N VAL A 280 6.50 -4.22 -11.78
CA VAL A 280 6.83 -5.42 -11.03
C VAL A 280 8.33 -5.46 -10.80
N SER A 281 8.74 -5.68 -9.55
CA SER A 281 10.15 -5.82 -9.16
C SER A 281 10.49 -7.26 -8.81
N ASP A 282 11.67 -7.71 -9.24
CA ASP A 282 12.21 -9.02 -8.93
C ASP A 282 13.37 -8.95 -7.92
N ASP A 283 13.75 -10.11 -7.38
CA ASP A 283 14.92 -10.24 -6.50
C ASP A 283 16.27 -10.02 -7.23
N ASP A 284 16.30 -10.10 -8.56
CA ASP A 284 17.48 -9.91 -9.41
C ASP A 284 17.74 -8.43 -9.77
N LYS A 285 17.09 -7.50 -9.05
CA LYS A 285 17.25 -6.04 -9.16
C LYS A 285 16.71 -5.45 -10.46
N ASN A 286 15.85 -6.16 -11.17
CA ASN A 286 15.16 -5.65 -12.35
C ASN A 286 13.75 -5.15 -11.97
N VAL A 287 13.29 -4.16 -12.71
CA VAL A 287 11.92 -3.66 -12.64
C VAL A 287 11.35 -3.71 -14.05
N THR A 288 10.30 -4.48 -14.23
CA THR A 288 9.60 -4.63 -15.50
C THR A 288 8.28 -3.87 -15.48
N ILE A 289 7.93 -3.24 -16.59
CA ILE A 289 6.66 -2.51 -16.73
C ILE A 289 5.75 -3.26 -17.67
N TRP A 290 4.51 -3.48 -17.25
CA TRP A 290 3.50 -4.24 -17.97
C TRP A 290 2.27 -3.40 -18.26
N LYS A 291 1.63 -3.68 -19.40
CA LYS A 291 0.39 -3.05 -19.83
C LYS A 291 -0.54 -4.10 -20.43
N GLU A 292 -1.84 -3.91 -20.21
CA GLU A 292 -2.86 -4.71 -20.88
C GLU A 292 -3.07 -4.24 -22.33
N SER A 293 -2.97 -5.18 -23.27
CA SER A 293 -3.31 -5.02 -24.68
C SER A 293 -4.82 -5.15 -24.89
N GLY A 294 -5.32 -4.66 -26.03
CA GLY A 294 -6.76 -4.69 -26.37
C GLY A 294 -7.40 -6.10 -26.38
N ASP A 295 -6.58 -7.15 -26.46
CA ASP A 295 -7.00 -8.56 -26.39
C ASP A 295 -7.09 -9.10 -24.95
N GLY A 296 -6.89 -8.27 -23.92
CA GLY A 296 -6.86 -8.68 -22.50
C GLY A 296 -5.58 -9.44 -22.09
N LYS A 297 -4.55 -9.40 -22.92
CA LYS A 297 -3.23 -9.97 -22.64
C LYS A 297 -2.30 -8.92 -22.05
N TRP A 298 -1.39 -9.36 -21.18
CA TRP A 298 -0.38 -8.48 -20.60
C TRP A 298 0.91 -8.55 -21.37
N GLU A 299 1.39 -7.38 -21.79
CA GLU A 299 2.64 -7.21 -22.53
C GLU A 299 3.62 -6.35 -21.74
N GLU A 300 4.89 -6.73 -21.85
CA GLU A 300 6.01 -5.99 -21.25
C GLU A 300 6.34 -4.78 -22.14
N VAL A 301 6.31 -3.59 -21.57
CA VAL A 301 6.49 -2.32 -22.28
C VAL A 301 7.94 -1.82 -22.19
N VAL A 302 8.62 -2.09 -21.07
CA VAL A 302 9.99 -1.62 -20.81
C VAL A 302 10.75 -2.67 -19.98
N ASN A 303 12.00 -2.92 -20.39
CA ASN A 303 13.05 -3.63 -19.65
C ASN A 303 14.24 -2.67 -19.49
#